data_AF-A0AAV7CV32-F1
#
_entry.id   AF-A0AAV7CV32-F1
#
_cell.length_a   1.000
_cell.length_b   1.000
_cell.length_c   1.000
_cell.angle_alpha   90.00
_cell.angle_beta   90.00
_cell.angle_gamma   90.00
#
_symmetry.space_group_name_H-M   'P 1'
#
loop_
_entity.id
_entity.type
_entity.pdbx_description
1 polymer ?
#
loop_
_entity_poly.entity_id
_entity_poly.type
_entity_poly.pdbx_seq_one_letter_code
_entity_poly.pdbx_strand_id
1 'polypeptide(L)'
;MVIVGRLLNTDWCQCTNCSQMNSVPESICCRERDELRDLFSSEINCITRHAMFNKRCLSQDQLIHTLYLIGTFTGKVQNVHANR
;
A
#
# COMPACT_ATOMS: atom_id res chain seq x y z
N MET A 1 -10.84 -15.64 17.96
CA MET A 1 -10.18 -16.73 17.21
C MET A 1 -8.79 -16.22 16.85
N VAL A 2 -7.76 -16.62 17.59
CA VAL A 2 -6.38 -16.15 17.37
C VAL A 2 -5.83 -16.88 16.15
N ILE A 3 -5.44 -16.15 15.11
CA ILE A 3 -4.83 -16.72 13.91
C ILE A 3 -3.34 -16.97 14.24
N VAL A 4 -3.07 -18.06 14.95
CA VAL A 4 -1.71 -18.40 15.46
C VAL A 4 -0.73 -18.73 14.32
N GLY A 5 -1.22 -19.03 13.11
CA GLY A 5 -0.39 -19.49 11.98
C GLY A 5 0.23 -18.42 11.07
N ARG A 6 0.07 -17.11 11.35
CA ARG A 6 0.51 -16.04 10.42
C ARG A 6 1.64 -15.16 10.91
N LEU A 7 2.05 -15.31 12.17
CA LEU A 7 3.12 -14.51 12.75
C LEU A 7 4.48 -15.06 12.34
N LEU A 8 5.42 -14.16 12.07
CA LEU A 8 6.83 -14.49 11.79
C LEU A 8 7.01 -15.52 10.64
N ASN A 9 6.05 -15.61 9.72
CA ASN A 9 6.13 -16.43 8.51
C ASN A 9 5.34 -15.77 7.37
N THR A 10 5.50 -16.30 6.16
CA THR A 10 4.82 -15.84 4.95
C THR A 10 4.08 -16.97 4.24
N ASP A 11 3.78 -18.08 4.91
CA ASP A 11 3.17 -19.27 4.29
C ASP A 11 1.74 -19.00 3.81
N TRP A 12 1.10 -17.99 4.37
CA TRP A 12 -0.20 -17.47 3.96
C TRP A 12 -0.15 -16.59 2.69
N CYS A 13 1.04 -16.20 2.23
CA CYS A 13 1.20 -15.31 1.08
C CYS A 13 0.98 -16.06 -0.24
N GLN A 14 0.09 -15.53 -1.08
CA GLN A 14 -0.16 -16.06 -2.43
C GLN A 14 0.51 -15.22 -3.54
N CYS A 15 0.93 -13.99 -3.24
CA CYS A 15 1.54 -13.09 -4.21
C CYS A 15 3.07 -13.14 -4.27
N THR A 16 3.70 -13.92 -3.38
CA THR A 16 5.16 -14.08 -3.20
C THR A 16 5.95 -12.81 -2.89
N ASN A 17 5.29 -11.72 -2.49
CA ASN A 17 5.93 -10.42 -2.20
C ASN A 17 5.67 -9.91 -0.77
N CYS A 18 4.94 -10.66 0.06
CA CYS A 18 4.73 -10.28 1.47
C CYS A 18 5.99 -10.54 2.30
N SER A 19 6.20 -9.73 3.33
CA SER A 19 7.21 -9.95 4.36
C SER A 19 6.58 -10.55 5.63
N GLN A 20 7.42 -11.14 6.47
CA GLN A 20 7.01 -11.54 7.82
C GLN A 20 6.56 -10.30 8.60
N MET A 21 5.41 -10.39 9.28
CA MET A 21 4.88 -9.32 10.12
C MET A 21 4.85 -9.74 11.59
N ASN A 22 4.99 -8.74 12.46
CA ASN A 22 5.01 -8.92 13.92
C ASN A 22 3.60 -8.91 14.52
N SER A 23 2.57 -8.61 13.73
CA SER A 23 1.18 -8.58 14.18
C SER A 23 0.27 -9.34 13.22
N VAL A 24 -0.70 -10.07 13.78
CA VAL A 24 -1.68 -10.83 13.01
C VAL A 24 -2.51 -9.95 12.05
N PRO A 25 -2.97 -8.74 12.46
CA PRO A 25 -3.74 -7.88 11.55
C PRO A 25 -2.97 -7.41 10.32
N GLU A 26 -1.64 -7.31 10.42
CA GLU A 26 -0.78 -6.90 9.29
C GLU A 26 -0.39 -8.07 8.38
N SER A 27 -0.49 -9.31 8.85
CA SER A 27 -0.22 -10.52 8.06
C SER A 27 -1.35 -10.81 7.06
N ILE A 28 -1.56 -9.93 6.07
CA ILE A 28 -2.59 -10.05 5.04
C ILE A 28 -2.00 -9.93 3.62
N CYS A 29 -2.38 -10.85 2.74
CA CYS A 29 -1.93 -10.81 1.35
C CYS A 29 -2.87 -9.96 0.51
N CYS A 30 -2.33 -9.22 -0.47
CA CYS A 30 -3.16 -8.47 -1.43
C CYS A 30 -4.14 -9.37 -2.22
N ARG A 31 -3.85 -10.67 -2.33
CA ARG A 31 -4.71 -11.67 -2.99
C ARG A 31 -5.92 -12.09 -2.15
N GLU A 32 -5.95 -11.77 -0.86
CA GLU A 32 -7.06 -12.06 0.05
C GLU A 32 -8.09 -10.92 0.10
N ARG A 33 -7.82 -9.80 -0.59
CA ARG A 33 -8.68 -8.62 -0.59
C ARG A 33 -9.64 -8.70 -1.78
N ASP A 34 -10.92 -8.91 -1.49
CA ASP A 34 -11.95 -9.02 -2.53
C ASP A 34 -12.02 -7.76 -3.39
N GLU A 35 -11.81 -6.58 -2.81
CA GLU A 35 -11.81 -5.30 -3.52
C GLU A 35 -10.67 -5.15 -4.54
N LEU A 36 -9.65 -6.01 -4.50
CA LEU A 36 -8.51 -5.99 -5.42
C LEU A 36 -8.62 -7.07 -6.51
N ARG A 37 -9.63 -7.95 -6.45
CA ARG A 37 -9.72 -9.15 -7.28
C ARG A 37 -9.62 -8.85 -8.78
N ASP A 38 -10.29 -7.79 -9.23
CA ASP A 38 -10.35 -7.40 -10.65
C ASP A 38 -9.09 -6.71 -11.16
N LEU A 39 -8.16 -6.36 -10.27
CA LEU A 39 -6.88 -5.74 -10.63
C LEU A 39 -5.79 -6.77 -10.95
N PHE A 40 -6.07 -8.05 -10.69
CA PHE A 40 -5.14 -9.13 -10.93
C PHE A 40 -5.40 -9.82 -12.27
N SER A 41 -4.32 -10.26 -12.92
CA SER A 41 -4.36 -11.00 -14.17
C SER A 41 -3.31 -12.11 -14.15
N SER A 42 -3.16 -12.85 -15.25
CA SER A 42 -2.05 -13.79 -15.43
C SER A 42 -0.68 -13.13 -15.32
N GLU A 43 -0.59 -11.83 -15.64
CA GLU A 43 0.66 -11.06 -15.61
C GLU A 43 0.85 -10.30 -14.27
N ILE A 44 -0.25 -9.97 -13.58
CA ILE A 44 -0.25 -9.17 -12.35
C ILE A 44 -0.65 -10.07 -11.17
N ASN A 45 0.35 -10.71 -10.55
CA ASN A 45 0.15 -11.54 -9.36
C ASN A 45 0.24 -10.77 -8.02
N CYS A 46 0.74 -9.53 -8.03
CA CYS A 46 0.87 -8.69 -6.83
C CYS A 46 0.43 -7.26 -7.13
N ILE A 47 -0.26 -6.63 -6.18
CA ILE A 47 -0.79 -5.26 -6.37
C ILE A 47 0.32 -4.24 -6.62
N THR A 48 1.53 -4.48 -6.10
CA THR A 48 2.69 -3.60 -6.32
C THR A 48 3.16 -3.57 -7.78
N ARG A 49 2.81 -4.60 -8.57
CA ARG A 49 3.09 -4.65 -10.01
C ARG A 49 2.03 -3.94 -10.85
N HIS A 50 0.88 -3.61 -10.28
CA HIS A 50 -0.16 -2.89 -10.99
C HIS A 50 0.29 -1.46 -11.30
N ALA A 51 0.07 -1.00 -12.53
CA ALA A 51 0.55 0.31 -12.98
C ALA A 51 0.01 1.48 -12.12
N MET A 52 -1.23 1.38 -11.66
CA MET A 52 -1.82 2.41 -10.80
C MET A 52 -1.21 2.45 -9.41
N PHE A 53 -0.72 1.32 -8.87
CA PHE A 53 -0.03 1.31 -7.59
C PHE A 53 1.28 2.13 -7.69
N ASN A 54 2.06 1.90 -8.75
CA ASN A 54 3.26 2.67 -9.02
C ASN A 54 2.97 4.15 -9.18
N LYS A 55 1.96 4.49 -10.00
CA LYS A 55 1.59 5.89 -10.27
C LYS A 55 1.04 6.62 -9.04
N ARG A 56 0.30 5.94 -8.15
CA ARG A 56 -0.42 6.59 -7.04
C ARG A 56 0.26 6.47 -5.68
N CYS A 57 0.91 5.34 -5.41
CA CYS A 57 1.46 5.04 -4.08
C CYS A 57 2.98 5.19 -4.01
N LEU A 58 3.68 5.00 -5.14
CA LEU A 58 5.15 5.03 -5.19
C LEU A 58 5.73 6.27 -5.89
N SER A 59 4.91 7.08 -6.56
CA SER A 59 5.34 8.34 -7.16
C SER A 59 5.41 9.45 -6.11
N GLN A 60 6.62 9.92 -5.81
CA GLN A 60 6.85 11.04 -4.90
C GLN A 60 6.11 12.30 -5.35
N ASP A 61 6.17 12.64 -6.63
CA ASP A 61 5.47 13.82 -7.18
C ASP A 61 3.96 13.71 -6.98
N GLN A 62 3.38 12.52 -7.20
CA GLN A 62 1.95 12.31 -6.97
C GLN A 62 1.58 12.44 -5.49
N LEU A 63 2.40 11.94 -4.57
CA LEU A 63 2.17 12.07 -3.13
C LEU A 63 2.24 13.54 -2.70
N ILE A 64 3.25 14.27 -3.16
CA ILE A 64 3.42 15.71 -2.90
C ILE A 64 2.23 16.50 -3.46
N HIS A 65 1.85 16.24 -4.71
CA HIS A 65 0.71 16.89 -5.35
C HIS A 65 -0.60 16.63 -4.58
N THR A 66 -0.83 15.38 -4.16
CA THR A 66 -2.00 15.01 -3.36
C THR A 66 -2.00 15.71 -2.00
N LEU A 67 -0.84 15.80 -1.34
CA LEU A 67 -0.68 16.52 -0.08
C LEU A 67 -0.99 18.01 -0.24
N TYR A 68 -0.48 18.66 -1.29
CA TYR A 68 -0.79 20.06 -1.56
C TYR A 68 -2.28 20.29 -1.76
N LEU A 69 -2.94 19.44 -2.56
CA LEU A 69 -4.39 19.51 -2.76
C LEU A 69 -5.14 19.36 -1.43
N ILE A 70 -4.80 18.36 -0.61
CA ILE A 70 -5.45 18.18 0.69
C ILE A 70 -5.18 19.39 1.60
N GLY A 71 -3.96 19.93 1.61
CA GLY A 71 -3.58 21.12 2.37
C GLY A 71 -4.35 22.37 1.96
N THR A 72 -4.57 22.57 0.65
CA THR A 72 -5.39 23.67 0.14
C THR A 72 -6.86 23.48 0.46
N PHE A 73 -7.41 22.26 0.36
CA PHE A 73 -8.79 21.97 0.72
C PHE A 73 -9.06 22.04 2.23
N THR A 74 -8.07 21.75 3.07
CA THR A 74 -8.19 21.79 4.55
C THR A 74 -7.76 23.12 5.17
N GLY A 75 -7.31 24.09 4.38
CA GLY A 75 -6.83 25.39 4.85
C GLY A 75 -5.52 25.35 5.65
N LYS A 76 -4.80 24.22 5.63
CA LYS A 76 -3.53 24.02 6.34
C LYS A 76 -2.35 24.10 5.37
N VAL A 77 -2.10 25.28 4.82
CA VAL A 77 -0.85 25.51 4.08
C VAL A 77 0.27 25.71 5.11
N GLN A 78 1.03 24.65 5.38
CA GLN A 78 2.30 24.81 6.10
C GLN A 78 3.34 25.34 5.11
N ASN A 79 3.98 26.45 5.47
CA ASN A 79 5.12 27.02 4.76
C ASN A 79 6.28 26.00 4.74
N VAL A 80 6.40 25.21 3.67
CA VAL A 80 7.54 24.27 3.48
C VAL A 80 8.79 24.98 2.90
N HIS A 81 8.73 26.30 2.70
CA HIS A 81 9.90 27.12 2.34
C HIS A 81 10.21 28.15 3.42
N ALA A 82 10.81 27.70 4.53
CA ALA A 82 11.53 28.56 5.45
C ALA A 82 12.78 27.83 5.95
N ASN A 83 13.80 27.75 5.11
CA ASN A 83 15.22 28.01 5.41
C ASN A 83 16.09 27.46 4.28
N ARG A 84 16.49 28.39 3.42
CA ARG A 84 17.68 28.29 2.59
C ARG A 84 18.81 28.99 3.34
#